data_AF-A0A2U1VJD0-F1
#
_entry.id   AF-A0A2U1VJD0-F1
#
_cell.length_a   1.000
_cell.length_b   1.000
_cell.length_c   1.000
_cell.angle_alpha   90.00
_cell.angle_beta   90.00
_cell.angle_gamma   90.00
#
_symmetry.space_group_name_H-M   'P 1'
#
loop_
_entity.id
_entity.type
_entity.pdbx_description
1 polymer ?
#
loop_
_entity_poly.entity_id
_entity_poly.type
_entity_poly.pdbx_seq_one_letter_code
_entity_poly.pdbx_strand_id
1 'polypeptide(L)'
;MPLRRLLVLAFLLLGAGPALADALVQTPLTIPASFPDGSHASLEALLLRPSGPGPFPVAILSHGTPRDAAERANMTPLRHVPEAREFARRGWATLIVMRRGYAGSSGPFSEHSGPCDNRDYLKSGHISAEDVRQAVAYMAGQRFADPSRIIAVGVSAGGYASVALSANPPPGLQAVISFAGGRGSQAENDVCQEDRLVAAFGTFGRTSRVPQLWIYAENDLFFGPDLARRFHQAFTRNGGRAELVMEPPSGKDGHGFFGAAIPQWTPLVDRFLAQNGLTVRSTPIALPVSALEPPAELSASGRAKFAAYAEAPDNKAFAVASDGAYAWKSGLRSLDMAQQQAVEACATHTTRPCHVAIVNDRPVNGAVGSAVPSPPAGSVTSASSTVPRRLEPPAQLSAANRAKFGAYVDAPGNKAFAVAPDGAFGWKSGMASTQDAQRGALDNCNKYASQGCRVVIINDRMLP
;
A
#
# COMPACT_ATOMS: atom_id res chain seq x y z
N MET A 1 -14.30 49.35 -46.36
CA MET A 1 -14.49 49.49 -44.90
C MET A 1 -15.97 49.75 -44.64
N PRO A 2 -16.53 49.35 -43.50
CA PRO A 2 -16.39 48.10 -42.75
C PRO A 2 -17.83 47.67 -42.30
N LEU A 3 -18.16 46.59 -41.60
CA LEU A 3 -17.98 46.43 -40.14
C LEU A 3 -18.91 45.28 -39.68
N ARG A 4 -19.21 44.28 -40.51
CA ARG A 4 -20.26 43.28 -40.17
C ARG A 4 -19.89 41.81 -40.37
N ARG A 5 -18.70 41.49 -40.89
CA ARG A 5 -18.26 40.09 -41.09
C ARG A 5 -17.14 39.62 -40.16
N LEU A 6 -16.59 40.49 -39.30
CA LEU A 6 -15.53 40.11 -38.35
C LEU A 6 -16.01 39.58 -36.99
N LEU A 7 -17.31 39.63 -36.69
CA LEU A 7 -17.83 39.29 -35.34
C LEU A 7 -18.23 37.83 -35.16
N VAL A 8 -18.32 37.02 -36.22
CA VAL A 8 -18.72 35.60 -36.09
C VAL A 8 -17.51 34.66 -35.93
N LEU A 9 -16.29 35.09 -36.33
CA LEU A 9 -15.08 34.30 -36.04
C LEU A 9 -14.46 34.57 -34.66
N ALA A 10 -14.84 35.65 -33.98
CA ALA A 10 -14.28 36.01 -32.67
C ALA A 10 -14.95 35.28 -31.48
N PHE A 11 -16.11 34.65 -31.68
CA PHE A 11 -16.81 33.92 -30.63
C PHE A 11 -16.58 32.40 -30.61
N LEU A 12 -15.79 31.87 -31.56
CA LEU A 12 -15.44 30.45 -31.64
C LEU A 12 -14.08 30.10 -30.99
N LEU A 13 -13.38 31.06 -30.37
CA LEU A 13 -12.03 30.87 -29.81
C LEU A 13 -11.92 31.02 -28.29
N LEU A 14 -13.04 31.16 -27.57
CA LEU A 14 -13.06 31.29 -26.09
C LEU A 14 -13.43 29.99 -25.34
N GLY A 15 -13.50 28.87 -26.05
CA GLY A 15 -13.75 27.55 -25.48
C GLY A 15 -12.50 26.68 -25.25
N ALA A 16 -11.29 27.24 -25.36
CA ALA A 16 -10.09 26.56 -24.90
C ALA A 16 -10.03 26.72 -23.38
N GLY A 17 -10.77 25.86 -22.66
CA GLY A 17 -10.47 25.61 -21.25
C GLY A 17 -8.98 25.30 -21.08
N PRO A 18 -8.38 25.53 -19.90
CA PRO A 18 -6.99 25.20 -19.67
C PRO A 18 -6.80 23.77 -20.16
N ALA A 19 -5.84 23.54 -21.06
CA ALA A 19 -5.41 22.21 -21.43
C ALA A 19 -5.24 21.47 -20.11
N LEU A 20 -6.13 20.50 -19.83
CA LEU A 20 -6.10 19.73 -18.59
C LEU A 20 -4.66 19.24 -18.51
N ALA A 21 -3.89 19.79 -17.58
CA ALA A 21 -2.54 19.32 -17.34
C ALA A 21 -2.65 17.80 -17.25
N ASP A 22 -1.81 17.08 -18.00
CA ASP A 22 -1.81 15.63 -18.15
C ASP A 22 -1.65 15.01 -16.75
N ALA A 23 -2.74 14.93 -15.98
CA ALA A 23 -2.68 14.61 -14.57
C ALA A 23 -2.77 13.10 -14.43
N LEU A 24 -2.10 12.56 -13.42
CA LEU A 24 -2.34 11.18 -13.01
C LEU A 24 -3.56 11.13 -12.10
N VAL A 25 -4.44 10.16 -12.36
CA VAL A 25 -5.58 9.86 -11.52
C VAL A 25 -5.25 8.62 -10.69
N GLN A 26 -5.46 8.71 -9.39
CA GLN A 26 -5.33 7.60 -8.45
C GLN A 26 -6.72 7.13 -8.01
N THR A 27 -6.99 5.83 -8.05
CA THR A 27 -8.32 5.26 -7.73
C THR A 27 -8.15 3.95 -6.95
N PRO A 28 -8.60 3.90 -5.68
CA PRO A 28 -8.69 2.64 -4.95
C PRO A 28 -9.70 1.71 -5.62
N LEU A 29 -9.38 0.42 -5.71
CA LEU A 29 -10.20 -0.60 -6.35
C LEU A 29 -10.32 -1.84 -5.47
N THR A 30 -11.42 -2.54 -5.67
CA THR A 30 -11.62 -3.91 -5.17
C THR A 30 -11.88 -4.80 -6.38
N ILE A 31 -10.97 -5.72 -6.64
CA ILE A 31 -11.01 -6.59 -7.82
C ILE A 31 -11.72 -7.90 -7.44
N PRO A 32 -12.88 -8.23 -8.03
CA PRO A 32 -13.44 -9.56 -7.89
C PRO A 32 -12.53 -10.57 -8.61
N ALA A 33 -12.15 -11.64 -7.92
CA ALA A 33 -11.25 -12.67 -8.41
C ALA A 33 -11.90 -14.05 -8.26
N SER A 34 -11.73 -14.89 -9.29
CA SER A 34 -12.28 -16.25 -9.38
C SER A 34 -11.18 -17.22 -9.77
N PHE A 35 -10.93 -18.21 -8.92
CA PHE A 35 -9.77 -19.09 -9.04
C PHE A 35 -10.11 -20.44 -9.65
N PRO A 36 -9.13 -21.16 -10.23
CA PRO A 36 -9.36 -22.47 -10.86
C PRO A 36 -9.93 -23.55 -9.92
N ASP A 37 -9.73 -23.42 -8.61
CA ASP A 37 -10.29 -24.31 -7.58
C ASP A 37 -11.76 -24.01 -7.23
N GLY A 38 -12.39 -23.05 -7.91
CA GLY A 38 -13.75 -22.59 -7.66
C GLY A 38 -13.88 -21.61 -6.49
N SER A 39 -12.77 -21.26 -5.82
CA SER A 39 -12.79 -20.23 -4.79
C SER A 39 -12.92 -18.83 -5.38
N HIS A 40 -13.46 -17.91 -4.58
CA HIS A 40 -13.57 -16.50 -4.92
C HIS A 40 -12.90 -15.64 -3.85
N ALA A 41 -12.34 -14.50 -4.27
CA ALA A 41 -11.84 -13.49 -3.36
C ALA A 41 -12.07 -12.08 -3.93
N SER A 42 -11.82 -11.09 -3.09
CA SER A 42 -11.76 -9.68 -3.45
C SER A 42 -10.34 -9.18 -3.20
N LEU A 43 -9.65 -8.72 -4.23
CA LEU A 43 -8.27 -8.22 -4.11
C LEU A 43 -8.29 -6.70 -3.96
N GLU A 44 -7.71 -6.18 -2.88
CA GLU A 44 -7.45 -4.74 -2.71
C GLU A 44 -6.44 -4.29 -3.77
N ALA A 45 -6.71 -3.16 -4.42
CA ALA A 45 -5.81 -2.61 -5.41
C ALA A 45 -5.85 -1.08 -5.44
N LEU A 46 -4.84 -0.49 -6.06
CA LEU A 46 -4.75 0.95 -6.33
C LEU A 46 -4.35 1.16 -7.79
N LEU A 47 -5.20 1.84 -8.54
CA LEU A 47 -4.94 2.19 -9.93
C LEU A 47 -4.38 3.60 -10.03
N LEU A 48 -3.25 3.74 -10.71
CA LEU A 48 -2.67 5.01 -11.15
C LEU A 48 -2.65 5.04 -12.67
N ARG A 49 -3.30 6.02 -13.29
CA ARG A 49 -3.31 6.13 -14.77
C ARG A 49 -3.29 7.58 -15.23
N PRO A 50 -2.86 7.84 -16.48
CA PRO A 50 -3.11 9.13 -17.09
C PRO A 50 -4.61 9.48 -17.11
N SER A 51 -4.90 10.77 -16.97
CA SER A 51 -6.23 11.31 -17.21
C SER A 51 -6.65 11.12 -18.67
N GLY A 52 -7.96 11.13 -18.93
CA GLY A 52 -8.53 10.88 -20.25
C GLY A 52 -9.12 9.48 -20.45
N PRO A 53 -9.64 9.20 -21.65
CA PRO A 53 -10.45 8.01 -21.94
C PRO A 53 -9.65 6.73 -22.23
N GLY A 54 -8.34 6.83 -22.51
CA GLY A 54 -7.54 5.69 -23.00
C GLY A 54 -7.73 5.46 -24.51
N PRO A 55 -7.44 4.24 -25.03
CA PRO A 55 -7.00 3.07 -24.29
C PRO A 55 -5.51 3.16 -23.86
N PHE A 56 -5.23 2.84 -22.61
CA PHE A 56 -3.89 2.84 -22.03
C PHE A 56 -3.35 1.42 -21.92
N PRO A 57 -2.08 1.16 -22.30
CA PRO A 57 -1.45 -0.12 -21.99
C PRO A 57 -1.36 -0.31 -20.48
N VAL A 58 -1.34 -1.56 -20.02
CA VAL A 58 -1.52 -1.92 -18.60
C VAL A 58 -0.21 -2.37 -17.98
N ALA A 59 0.10 -1.87 -16.78
CA ALA A 59 1.17 -2.39 -15.94
C ALA A 59 0.56 -2.95 -14.65
N ILE A 60 0.84 -4.21 -14.32
CA ILE A 60 0.41 -4.81 -13.05
C ILE A 60 1.61 -4.87 -12.11
N LEU A 61 1.54 -4.19 -10.97
CA LEU A 61 2.58 -4.16 -9.95
C LEU A 61 2.21 -5.11 -8.80
N SER A 62 3.07 -6.09 -8.54
CA SER A 62 2.91 -7.10 -7.48
C SER A 62 3.94 -6.92 -6.36
N HIS A 63 3.48 -6.86 -5.12
CA HIS A 63 4.29 -6.59 -3.93
C HIS A 63 5.13 -7.79 -3.45
N GLY A 64 6.10 -7.57 -2.57
CA GLY A 64 6.86 -8.63 -1.90
C GLY A 64 6.10 -9.37 -0.80
N THR A 65 6.79 -10.19 -0.02
CA THR A 65 6.21 -10.87 1.14
C THR A 65 7.09 -10.59 2.36
N PRO A 66 6.55 -10.02 3.45
CA PRO A 66 7.33 -9.81 4.67
C PRO A 66 7.74 -11.16 5.26
N ARG A 67 8.89 -11.18 5.95
CA ARG A 67 9.36 -12.35 6.70
C ARG A 67 8.38 -12.66 7.84
N ASP A 68 7.91 -11.64 8.56
CA ASP A 68 6.87 -11.79 9.57
C ASP A 68 5.48 -11.87 8.92
N ALA A 69 4.78 -12.97 9.18
CA ALA A 69 3.44 -13.21 8.71
C ALA A 69 2.42 -12.19 9.24
N ALA A 70 2.62 -11.65 10.45
CA ALA A 70 1.71 -10.69 11.06
C ALA A 70 1.70 -9.35 10.31
N GLU A 71 2.80 -8.99 9.64
CA GLU A 71 2.90 -7.75 8.87
C GLU A 71 2.04 -7.73 7.62
N ARG A 72 1.64 -8.90 7.08
CA ARG A 72 0.85 -8.99 5.84
C ARG A 72 -0.45 -8.18 5.91
N ALA A 73 -1.14 -8.22 7.05
CA ALA A 73 -2.40 -7.50 7.26
C ALA A 73 -2.20 -5.97 7.35
N ASN A 74 -0.98 -5.51 7.64
CA ASN A 74 -0.64 -4.09 7.74
C ASN A 74 -0.11 -3.50 6.42
N MET A 75 0.11 -4.34 5.40
CA MET A 75 0.49 -3.88 4.07
C MET A 75 -0.61 -3.04 3.42
N THR A 76 -0.23 -2.21 2.46
CA THR A 76 -1.15 -1.35 1.69
C THR A 76 -0.56 -1.10 0.30
N PRO A 77 -1.40 -0.98 -0.75
CA PRO A 77 -0.92 -0.65 -2.07
C PRO A 77 -0.25 0.74 -2.13
N LEU A 78 -0.53 1.64 -1.18
CA LEU A 78 0.06 2.98 -1.12
C LEU A 78 1.59 2.96 -1.04
N ARG A 79 2.19 1.90 -0.47
CA ARG A 79 3.65 1.77 -0.36
C ARG A 79 4.36 1.66 -1.70
N HIS A 80 3.66 1.26 -2.76
CA HIS A 80 4.22 1.13 -4.11
C HIS A 80 3.76 2.25 -5.07
N VAL A 81 3.12 3.30 -4.54
CA VAL A 81 2.73 4.48 -5.34
C VAL A 81 3.94 5.14 -6.02
N PRO A 82 5.09 5.36 -5.37
CA PRO A 82 6.23 6.01 -6.02
C PRO A 82 6.71 5.25 -7.26
N GLU A 83 6.77 3.93 -7.18
CA GLU A 83 7.18 3.06 -8.29
C GLU A 83 6.09 2.98 -9.38
N ALA A 84 4.83 2.78 -8.98
CA ALA A 84 3.70 2.75 -9.93
C ALA A 84 3.54 4.07 -10.70
N ARG A 85 3.81 5.19 -10.02
CA ARG A 85 3.78 6.53 -10.60
C ARG A 85 4.73 6.63 -11.78
N GLU A 86 5.91 6.03 -11.73
CA GLU A 86 6.88 6.11 -12.84
C GLU A 86 6.41 5.40 -14.11
N PHE A 87 5.68 4.28 -13.97
CA PHE A 87 5.00 3.65 -15.11
C PHE A 87 3.83 4.50 -15.59
N ALA A 88 3.03 5.05 -14.67
CA ALA A 88 1.88 5.89 -15.02
C ALA A 88 2.27 7.17 -15.76
N ARG A 89 3.36 7.83 -15.33
CA ARG A 89 3.91 9.01 -16.03
C ARG A 89 4.38 8.67 -17.43
N ARG A 90 4.83 7.43 -17.65
CA ARG A 90 5.19 6.88 -18.97
C ARG A 90 3.98 6.44 -19.78
N GLY A 91 2.75 6.71 -19.34
CA GLY A 91 1.53 6.46 -20.12
C GLY A 91 0.82 5.14 -19.83
N TRP A 92 1.28 4.36 -18.85
CA TRP A 92 0.68 3.08 -18.49
C TRP A 92 -0.46 3.24 -17.47
N ALA A 93 -1.58 2.55 -17.67
CA ALA A 93 -2.53 2.32 -16.59
C ALA A 93 -1.94 1.29 -15.63
N THR A 94 -1.44 1.76 -14.48
CA THR A 94 -0.65 0.97 -13.54
C THR A 94 -1.48 0.57 -12.33
N LEU A 95 -1.70 -0.72 -12.15
CA LEU A 95 -2.47 -1.29 -11.06
C LEU A 95 -1.54 -1.95 -10.05
N ILE A 96 -1.50 -1.44 -8.82
CA ILE A 96 -0.88 -2.12 -7.69
C ILE A 96 -1.91 -3.09 -7.13
N VAL A 97 -1.66 -4.40 -7.18
CA VAL A 97 -2.57 -5.42 -6.65
C VAL A 97 -2.03 -6.02 -5.36
N MET A 98 -2.88 -6.13 -4.34
CA MET A 98 -2.61 -6.91 -3.13
C MET A 98 -3.14 -8.33 -3.32
N ARG A 99 -2.24 -9.32 -3.29
CA ARG A 99 -2.58 -10.75 -3.47
C ARG A 99 -3.44 -11.29 -2.31
N ARG A 100 -4.00 -12.49 -2.43
CA ARG A 100 -4.84 -13.09 -1.37
C ARG A 100 -4.07 -13.23 -0.05
N GLY A 101 -4.74 -12.95 1.06
CA GLY A 101 -4.13 -13.00 2.40
C GLY A 101 -3.14 -11.87 2.71
N TYR A 102 -3.14 -10.82 1.88
CA TYR A 102 -2.42 -9.58 2.11
C TYR A 102 -3.36 -8.40 2.23
N ALA A 103 -2.93 -7.44 3.04
CA ALA A 103 -3.62 -6.19 3.22
C ALA A 103 -5.12 -6.39 3.52
N GLY A 104 -6.00 -5.70 2.79
CA GLY A 104 -7.45 -5.82 2.85
C GLY A 104 -8.04 -6.79 1.83
N SER A 105 -7.21 -7.55 1.12
CA SER A 105 -7.68 -8.62 0.23
C SER A 105 -8.30 -9.75 1.06
N SER A 106 -9.45 -10.25 0.61
CA SER A 106 -10.10 -11.39 1.26
C SER A 106 -9.49 -12.73 0.82
N GLY A 107 -9.95 -13.81 1.44
CA GLY A 107 -9.41 -15.16 1.22
C GLY A 107 -8.16 -15.45 2.06
N PRO A 108 -7.77 -16.74 2.15
CA PRO A 108 -6.60 -17.14 2.92
C PRO A 108 -5.30 -16.75 2.22
N PHE A 109 -4.21 -16.74 2.98
CA PHE A 109 -2.87 -16.72 2.40
C PHE A 109 -2.57 -18.08 1.75
N SER A 110 -2.63 -18.14 0.41
CA SER A 110 -2.55 -19.39 -0.34
C SER A 110 -1.17 -19.70 -0.93
N GLU A 111 -0.29 -18.70 -1.05
CA GLU A 111 0.99 -18.83 -1.75
C GLU A 111 2.13 -19.34 -0.85
N HIS A 112 1.83 -20.07 0.24
CA HIS A 112 2.88 -20.68 1.07
C HIS A 112 3.72 -21.67 0.25
N SER A 113 5.03 -21.72 0.51
CA SER A 113 5.90 -22.73 -0.10
C SER A 113 6.07 -23.98 0.76
N GLY A 114 5.37 -24.12 1.90
CA GLY A 114 5.56 -25.26 2.82
C GLY A 114 6.69 -25.04 3.83
N PRO A 115 7.08 -26.03 4.65
CA PRO A 115 8.14 -25.89 5.65
C PRO A 115 9.54 -25.79 5.01
N CYS A 116 10.52 -25.31 5.76
CA CYS A 116 11.87 -25.00 5.25
C CYS A 116 12.58 -26.21 4.63
N ASP A 117 12.40 -27.39 5.21
CA ASP A 117 12.94 -28.68 4.78
C ASP A 117 12.12 -29.34 3.65
N ASN A 118 10.92 -28.85 3.33
CA ASN A 118 10.12 -29.34 2.21
C ASN A 118 9.41 -28.22 1.43
N ARG A 119 10.19 -27.32 0.82
CA ARG A 119 9.68 -26.20 0.04
C ARG A 119 9.18 -26.67 -1.33
N ASP A 120 7.97 -26.24 -1.68
CA ASP A 120 7.37 -26.33 -3.01
C ASP A 120 7.24 -24.92 -3.60
N TYR A 121 8.36 -24.43 -4.15
CA TYR A 121 8.41 -23.13 -4.78
C TYR A 121 7.60 -23.08 -6.07
N LEU A 122 7.58 -24.17 -6.84
CA LEU A 122 6.83 -24.22 -8.10
C LEU A 122 5.34 -23.99 -7.87
N LYS A 123 4.73 -24.71 -6.93
CA LYS A 123 3.32 -24.50 -6.55
C LYS A 123 3.07 -23.10 -6.02
N SER A 124 3.94 -22.61 -5.13
CA SER A 124 3.85 -21.24 -4.59
C SER A 124 3.89 -20.18 -5.70
N GLY A 125 4.77 -20.36 -6.69
CA GLY A 125 4.89 -19.50 -7.87
C GLY A 125 3.62 -19.51 -8.72
N HIS A 126 3.04 -20.68 -8.98
CA HIS A 126 1.78 -20.76 -9.72
C HIS A 126 0.60 -20.11 -9.00
N ILE A 127 0.49 -20.29 -7.67
CA ILE A 127 -0.58 -19.67 -6.88
C ILE A 127 -0.44 -18.15 -6.88
N SER A 128 0.77 -17.64 -6.65
CA SER A 128 1.05 -16.20 -6.65
C SER A 128 0.85 -15.57 -8.03
N ALA A 129 1.24 -16.26 -9.10
CA ALA A 129 0.98 -15.85 -10.48
C ALA A 129 -0.51 -15.81 -10.81
N GLU A 130 -1.30 -16.72 -10.25
CA GLU A 130 -2.74 -16.73 -10.48
C GLU A 130 -3.42 -15.50 -9.87
N ASP A 131 -3.02 -15.06 -8.68
CA ASP A 131 -3.53 -13.80 -8.11
C ASP A 131 -3.22 -12.59 -9.01
N VAL A 132 -2.02 -12.56 -9.61
CA VAL A 132 -1.63 -11.53 -10.59
C VAL A 132 -2.45 -11.66 -11.89
N ARG A 133 -2.74 -12.88 -12.34
CA ARG A 133 -3.60 -13.15 -13.53
C ARG A 133 -5.00 -12.57 -13.35
N GLN A 134 -5.58 -12.66 -12.15
CA GLN A 134 -6.89 -12.10 -11.86
C GLN A 134 -6.90 -10.57 -12.01
N ALA A 135 -5.83 -9.90 -11.59
CA ALA A 135 -5.67 -8.46 -11.81
C ALA A 135 -5.51 -8.11 -13.31
N VAL A 136 -4.75 -8.91 -14.06
CA VAL A 136 -4.64 -8.78 -15.52
C VAL A 136 -6.02 -8.89 -16.18
N ALA A 137 -6.78 -9.94 -15.86
CA ALA A 137 -8.11 -10.18 -16.42
C ALA A 137 -9.09 -9.04 -16.10
N TYR A 138 -9.08 -8.54 -14.86
CA TYR A 138 -9.90 -7.41 -14.47
C TYR A 138 -9.56 -6.14 -15.26
N MET A 139 -8.26 -5.81 -15.38
CA MET A 139 -7.80 -4.64 -16.12
C MET A 139 -8.11 -4.74 -17.61
N ALA A 140 -7.95 -5.92 -18.21
CA ALA A 140 -8.27 -6.18 -19.62
C ALA A 140 -9.74 -5.96 -19.95
N GLY A 141 -10.65 -6.07 -18.97
CA GLY A 141 -12.08 -5.79 -19.13
C GLY A 141 -12.46 -4.30 -19.00
N GLN A 142 -11.52 -3.41 -18.66
CA GLN A 142 -11.83 -2.00 -18.46
C GLN A 142 -11.83 -1.23 -19.78
N ARG A 143 -12.81 -0.32 -19.96
CA ARG A 143 -12.94 0.47 -21.19
C ARG A 143 -11.74 1.38 -21.50
N PHE A 144 -11.01 1.80 -20.47
CA PHE A 144 -9.83 2.65 -20.64
C PHE A 144 -8.56 1.85 -20.91
N ALA A 145 -8.58 0.52 -20.88
CA ALA A 145 -7.40 -0.33 -20.99
C ALA A 145 -7.21 -0.84 -22.42
N ASP A 146 -5.95 -0.96 -22.84
CA ASP A 146 -5.53 -1.70 -24.00
C ASP A 146 -5.10 -3.11 -23.56
N PRO A 147 -5.96 -4.13 -23.72
CA PRO A 147 -5.66 -5.49 -23.24
C PRO A 147 -4.59 -6.18 -24.08
N SER A 148 -4.16 -5.61 -25.22
CA SER A 148 -3.12 -6.21 -26.06
C SER A 148 -1.70 -5.89 -25.56
N ARG A 149 -1.53 -4.86 -24.72
CA ARG A 149 -0.24 -4.36 -24.23
C ARG A 149 -0.21 -4.36 -22.71
N ILE A 150 0.20 -5.49 -22.13
CA ILE A 150 0.27 -5.69 -20.69
C ILE A 150 1.71 -6.01 -20.28
N ILE A 151 2.19 -5.40 -19.19
CA ILE A 151 3.43 -5.79 -18.52
C ILE A 151 3.15 -6.19 -17.08
N ALA A 152 3.90 -7.18 -16.59
CA ALA A 152 3.90 -7.54 -15.18
C ALA A 152 5.19 -7.03 -14.53
N VAL A 153 5.05 -6.33 -13.41
CA VAL A 153 6.15 -5.75 -12.64
C VAL A 153 6.03 -6.29 -11.22
N GLY A 154 7.13 -6.67 -10.61
CA GLY A 154 7.07 -7.05 -9.21
C GLY A 154 8.39 -7.02 -8.49
N VAL A 155 8.32 -6.96 -7.17
CA VAL A 155 9.47 -6.96 -6.28
C VAL A 155 9.46 -8.16 -5.36
N SER A 156 10.61 -8.76 -5.08
CA SER A 156 10.72 -9.87 -4.13
C SER A 156 9.81 -11.04 -4.55
N ALA A 157 8.95 -11.51 -3.66
CA ALA A 157 7.92 -12.50 -3.98
C ALA A 157 6.98 -12.10 -5.13
N GLY A 158 6.73 -10.80 -5.34
CA GLY A 158 5.95 -10.30 -6.47
C GLY A 158 6.73 -10.35 -7.79
N GLY A 159 8.05 -10.18 -7.75
CA GLY A 159 8.94 -10.41 -8.89
C GLY A 159 8.94 -11.89 -9.27
N TYR A 160 9.05 -12.77 -8.28
CA TYR A 160 8.90 -14.22 -8.47
C TYR A 160 7.55 -14.61 -9.09
N ALA A 161 6.44 -14.04 -8.58
CA ALA A 161 5.10 -14.26 -9.14
C ALA A 161 4.99 -13.79 -10.60
N SER A 162 5.61 -12.66 -10.94
CA SER A 162 5.61 -12.11 -12.31
C SER A 162 6.40 -13.00 -13.28
N VAL A 163 7.55 -13.53 -12.83
CA VAL A 163 8.31 -14.52 -13.61
C VAL A 163 7.49 -15.80 -13.79
N ALA A 164 6.82 -16.30 -12.75
CA ALA A 164 5.97 -17.48 -12.83
C ALA A 164 4.76 -17.27 -13.78
N LEU A 165 4.15 -16.07 -13.76
CA LEU A 165 3.06 -15.70 -14.68
C LEU A 165 3.47 -15.85 -16.14
N SER A 166 4.72 -15.48 -16.47
CA SER A 166 5.24 -15.57 -17.84
C SER A 166 5.34 -16.99 -18.39
N ALA A 167 5.37 -18.01 -17.53
CA ALA A 167 5.42 -19.41 -17.95
C ALA A 167 4.10 -19.89 -18.57
N ASN A 168 2.98 -19.25 -18.21
CA ASN A 168 1.68 -19.43 -18.86
C ASN A 168 1.07 -18.04 -19.07
N PRO A 169 1.58 -17.26 -20.03
CA PRO A 169 1.28 -15.84 -20.10
C PRO A 169 -0.22 -15.62 -20.42
N PRO A 170 -0.95 -14.77 -19.68
CA PRO A 170 -2.28 -14.36 -20.09
C PRO A 170 -2.22 -13.60 -21.44
N PRO A 171 -3.33 -13.57 -22.21
CA PRO A 171 -3.39 -12.78 -23.44
C PRO A 171 -2.94 -11.34 -23.21
N GLY A 172 -2.09 -10.82 -24.10
CA GLY A 172 -1.58 -9.46 -24.06
C GLY A 172 -0.36 -9.22 -23.16
N LEU A 173 0.13 -10.22 -22.40
CA LEU A 173 1.37 -10.06 -21.65
C LEU A 173 2.58 -9.98 -22.59
N GLN A 174 3.18 -8.80 -22.69
CA GLN A 174 4.30 -8.51 -23.59
C GLN A 174 5.66 -8.45 -22.92
N ALA A 175 5.74 -8.15 -21.61
CA ALA A 175 7.01 -8.13 -20.88
C ALA A 175 6.85 -8.38 -19.38
N VAL A 176 7.95 -8.78 -18.73
CA VAL A 176 8.07 -8.87 -17.27
C VAL A 176 9.25 -8.04 -16.77
N ILE A 177 9.06 -7.31 -15.67
CA ILE A 177 10.15 -6.60 -14.98
C ILE A 177 10.17 -7.10 -13.53
N SER A 178 11.26 -7.75 -13.14
CA SER A 178 11.42 -8.37 -11.83
C SER A 178 12.52 -7.67 -11.06
N PHE A 179 12.17 -7.04 -9.94
CA PHE A 179 13.11 -6.45 -8.99
C PHE A 179 13.35 -7.43 -7.85
N ALA A 180 14.60 -7.83 -7.62
CA ALA A 180 14.98 -8.74 -6.53
C ALA A 180 14.07 -9.98 -6.43
N GLY A 181 13.69 -10.58 -7.56
CA GLY A 181 12.67 -11.64 -7.61
C GLY A 181 13.11 -12.92 -6.88
N GLY A 182 12.30 -13.39 -5.93
CA GLY A 182 12.59 -14.64 -5.22
C GLY A 182 11.58 -14.92 -4.11
N ARG A 183 11.79 -15.99 -3.36
CA ARG A 183 10.96 -16.36 -2.20
C ARG A 183 11.75 -17.21 -1.21
N GLY A 184 11.30 -17.29 0.04
CA GLY A 184 11.80 -18.29 0.99
C GLY A 184 12.94 -17.83 1.89
N SER A 185 13.33 -16.55 1.82
CA SER A 185 14.25 -15.97 2.80
C SER A 185 13.65 -16.03 4.21
N GLN A 186 14.41 -16.51 5.19
CA GLN A 186 14.04 -16.54 6.61
C GLN A 186 14.81 -15.51 7.42
N ALA A 187 16.06 -15.28 7.06
CA ALA A 187 16.94 -14.26 7.61
C ALA A 187 17.84 -13.69 6.51
N GLU A 188 18.73 -12.78 6.87
CA GLU A 188 19.74 -12.23 5.97
C GLU A 188 20.60 -13.36 5.40
N ASN A 189 20.71 -13.41 4.06
CA ASN A 189 21.47 -14.42 3.32
C ASN A 189 21.09 -15.88 3.63
N ASP A 190 19.85 -16.10 4.10
CA ASP A 190 19.33 -17.43 4.42
C ASP A 190 18.02 -17.69 3.67
N VAL A 191 18.09 -18.57 2.66
CA VAL A 191 16.95 -19.02 1.85
C VAL A 191 16.80 -20.54 1.99
N CYS A 192 15.63 -20.98 2.43
CA CYS A 192 15.33 -22.41 2.55
C CYS A 192 15.45 -23.12 1.19
N GLN A 193 16.28 -24.16 1.08
CA GLN A 193 16.38 -25.01 -0.12
C GLN A 193 16.53 -24.21 -1.44
N GLU A 194 17.57 -23.38 -1.53
CA GLU A 194 17.88 -22.58 -2.73
C GLU A 194 17.81 -23.39 -4.03
N ASP A 195 18.32 -24.62 -4.05
CA ASP A 195 18.31 -25.47 -5.25
C ASP A 195 16.90 -25.72 -5.79
N ARG A 196 15.90 -25.89 -4.90
CA ARG A 196 14.50 -26.04 -5.31
C ARG A 196 13.95 -24.75 -5.90
N LEU A 197 14.37 -23.60 -5.37
CA LEU A 197 13.96 -22.30 -5.90
C LEU A 197 14.57 -22.05 -7.28
N VAL A 198 15.87 -22.35 -7.45
CA VAL A 198 16.58 -22.32 -8.74
C VAL A 198 15.90 -23.25 -9.75
N ALA A 199 15.52 -24.46 -9.33
CA ALA A 199 14.80 -25.41 -10.18
C ALA A 199 13.41 -24.89 -10.61
N ALA A 200 12.71 -24.17 -9.74
CA ALA A 200 11.44 -23.52 -10.09
C ALA A 200 11.63 -22.45 -11.18
N PHE A 201 12.64 -21.58 -11.06
CA PHE A 201 13.01 -20.64 -12.13
C PHE A 201 13.34 -21.36 -13.44
N GLY A 202 14.10 -22.45 -13.39
CA GLY A 202 14.38 -23.28 -14.56
C GLY A 202 13.11 -23.86 -15.20
N THR A 203 12.15 -24.26 -14.38
CA THR A 203 10.85 -24.77 -14.85
C THR A 203 10.03 -23.68 -15.56
N PHE A 204 9.96 -22.47 -15.01
CA PHE A 204 9.28 -21.34 -15.66
C PHE A 204 9.91 -20.96 -17.01
N GLY A 205 11.23 -21.09 -17.14
CA GLY A 205 11.95 -20.82 -18.38
C GLY A 205 11.55 -21.74 -19.54
N ARG A 206 11.09 -22.96 -19.25
CA ARG A 206 10.73 -23.96 -20.28
C ARG A 206 9.64 -23.44 -21.23
N THR A 207 8.66 -22.72 -20.70
CA THR A 207 7.48 -22.26 -21.46
C THR A 207 7.41 -20.74 -21.60
N SER A 208 8.15 -19.97 -20.80
CA SER A 208 8.18 -18.52 -20.94
C SER A 208 8.96 -18.07 -22.18
N ARG A 209 8.32 -17.27 -23.03
CA ARG A 209 8.95 -16.59 -24.19
C ARG A 209 8.82 -15.06 -24.13
N VAL A 210 8.14 -14.57 -23.11
CA VAL A 210 7.95 -13.14 -22.83
C VAL A 210 9.31 -12.54 -22.44
N PRO A 211 9.77 -11.45 -23.09
CA PRO A 211 11.01 -10.78 -22.73
C PRO A 211 10.96 -10.25 -21.29
N GLN A 212 12.07 -10.36 -20.57
CA GLN A 212 12.13 -9.95 -19.17
C GLN A 212 13.38 -9.13 -18.84
N LEU A 213 13.21 -8.18 -17.92
CA LEU A 213 14.28 -7.44 -17.27
C LEU A 213 14.31 -7.80 -15.80
N TRP A 214 15.44 -8.31 -15.32
CA TRP A 214 15.65 -8.67 -13.93
C TRP A 214 16.71 -7.76 -13.32
N ILE A 215 16.39 -7.08 -12.21
CA ILE A 215 17.27 -6.12 -11.56
C ILE A 215 17.49 -6.56 -10.11
N TYR A 216 18.74 -6.76 -9.74
CA TYR A 216 19.18 -7.08 -8.38
C TYR A 216 20.29 -6.11 -7.98
N ALA A 217 20.51 -5.91 -6.68
CA ALA A 217 21.62 -5.12 -6.16
C ALA A 217 22.66 -6.02 -5.49
N GLU A 218 23.94 -5.65 -5.57
CA GLU A 218 25.06 -6.46 -5.06
C GLU A 218 24.99 -6.73 -3.55
N ASN A 219 24.33 -5.85 -2.78
CA ASN A 219 24.14 -5.99 -1.33
C ASN A 219 22.72 -6.46 -0.94
N ASP A 220 21.99 -7.14 -1.82
CA ASP A 220 20.69 -7.75 -1.49
C ASP A 220 20.86 -8.88 -0.46
N LEU A 221 20.27 -8.69 0.74
CA LEU A 221 20.36 -9.64 1.86
C LEU A 221 19.27 -10.72 1.85
N PHE A 222 18.45 -10.79 0.80
CA PHE A 222 17.45 -11.84 0.59
C PHE A 222 17.89 -12.79 -0.52
N PHE A 223 18.28 -12.23 -1.66
CA PHE A 223 18.65 -12.97 -2.87
C PHE A 223 19.93 -12.39 -3.45
N GLY A 224 21.03 -12.64 -2.75
CA GLY A 224 22.36 -12.14 -3.11
C GLY A 224 22.79 -12.49 -4.54
N PRO A 225 23.86 -11.83 -5.04
CA PRO A 225 24.21 -11.83 -6.47
C PRO A 225 24.44 -13.23 -7.06
N ASP A 226 25.05 -14.14 -6.30
CA ASP A 226 25.29 -15.52 -6.75
C ASP A 226 23.98 -16.29 -6.95
N LEU A 227 23.04 -16.16 -6.01
CA LEU A 227 21.74 -16.81 -6.10
C LEU A 227 20.91 -16.22 -7.25
N ALA A 228 20.93 -14.90 -7.43
CA ALA A 228 20.28 -14.23 -8.56
C ALA A 228 20.84 -14.70 -9.92
N ARG A 229 22.17 -14.83 -10.05
CA ARG A 229 22.81 -15.39 -11.26
C ARG A 229 22.38 -16.83 -11.50
N ARG A 230 22.27 -17.66 -10.45
CA ARG A 230 21.78 -19.04 -10.58
C ARG A 230 20.33 -19.11 -11.04
N PHE A 231 19.44 -18.23 -10.55
CA PHE A 231 18.06 -18.13 -11.05
C PHE A 231 18.03 -17.82 -12.54
N HIS A 232 18.77 -16.79 -12.96
CA HIS A 232 18.84 -16.34 -14.34
C HIS A 232 19.38 -17.42 -15.26
N GLN A 233 20.47 -18.08 -14.86
CA GLN A 233 21.09 -19.15 -15.62
C GLN A 233 20.17 -20.38 -15.74
N ALA A 234 19.42 -20.72 -14.69
CA ALA A 234 18.44 -21.82 -14.75
C ALA A 234 17.29 -21.48 -15.71
N PHE A 235 16.72 -20.27 -15.61
CA PHE A 235 15.63 -19.80 -16.45
C PHE A 235 16.02 -19.72 -17.94
N THR A 236 17.16 -19.09 -18.25
CA THR A 236 17.60 -18.86 -19.64
C THR A 236 18.09 -20.13 -20.33
N ARG A 237 18.80 -21.04 -19.64
CA ARG A 237 19.20 -22.33 -20.23
C ARG A 237 18.02 -23.21 -20.63
N ASN A 238 16.85 -23.01 -20.02
CA ASN A 238 15.62 -23.73 -20.36
C ASN A 238 14.77 -23.02 -21.45
N GLY A 239 15.29 -21.96 -22.09
CA GLY A 239 14.62 -21.26 -23.19
C GLY A 239 13.90 -19.97 -22.79
N GLY A 240 13.96 -19.58 -21.52
CA GLY A 240 13.46 -18.30 -21.06
C GLY A 240 14.29 -17.12 -21.59
N ARG A 241 13.67 -15.95 -21.77
CA ARG A 241 14.33 -14.72 -22.25
C ARG A 241 14.39 -13.68 -21.14
N ALA A 242 15.54 -13.55 -20.47
CA ALA A 242 15.73 -12.54 -19.43
C ALA A 242 17.08 -11.84 -19.58
N GLU A 243 17.09 -10.51 -19.47
CA GLU A 243 18.28 -9.70 -19.18
C GLU A 243 18.44 -9.63 -17.66
N LEU A 244 19.65 -9.90 -17.15
CA LEU A 244 19.99 -9.69 -15.74
C LEU A 244 20.88 -8.46 -15.62
N VAL A 245 20.42 -7.47 -14.85
CA VAL A 245 21.21 -6.32 -14.42
C VAL A 245 21.54 -6.48 -12.94
N MET A 246 22.82 -6.41 -12.61
CA MET A 246 23.30 -6.34 -11.24
C MET A 246 23.75 -4.90 -10.97
N GLU A 247 23.02 -4.20 -10.12
CA GLU A 247 23.27 -2.82 -9.73
C GLU A 247 24.22 -2.74 -8.54
N PRO A 248 24.99 -1.65 -8.41
CA PRO A 248 25.84 -1.42 -7.24
C PRO A 248 25.06 -1.46 -5.92
N PRO A 249 25.76 -1.53 -4.77
CA PRO A 249 25.11 -1.51 -3.47
C PRO A 249 24.18 -0.31 -3.28
N SER A 250 22.99 -0.56 -2.76
CA SER A 250 21.98 0.46 -2.47
C SER A 250 21.52 0.37 -1.03
N GLY A 251 21.60 1.49 -0.30
CA GLY A 251 21.24 1.54 1.12
C GLY A 251 22.03 0.53 1.97
N LYS A 252 21.42 0.09 3.08
CA LYS A 252 21.99 -0.98 3.93
C LYS A 252 21.70 -2.38 3.38
N ASP A 253 20.55 -2.54 2.72
CA ASP A 253 20.09 -3.77 2.12
C ASP A 253 19.59 -3.45 0.71
N GLY A 254 20.25 -4.05 -0.28
CA GLY A 254 19.94 -3.90 -1.70
C GLY A 254 18.55 -4.40 -2.08
N HIS A 255 17.91 -5.20 -1.23
CA HIS A 255 16.55 -5.69 -1.48
C HIS A 255 15.52 -4.55 -1.60
N GLY A 256 15.80 -3.40 -0.99
CA GLY A 256 14.98 -2.19 -1.08
C GLY A 256 15.14 -1.37 -2.36
N PHE A 257 15.99 -1.79 -3.31
CA PHE A 257 16.37 -1.00 -4.50
C PHE A 257 15.19 -0.46 -5.29
N PHE A 258 14.12 -1.24 -5.46
CA PHE A 258 12.94 -0.83 -6.24
C PHE A 258 12.29 0.46 -5.71
N GLY A 259 12.13 0.59 -4.39
CA GLY A 259 11.57 1.81 -3.79
C GLY A 259 12.63 2.88 -3.51
N ALA A 260 13.87 2.48 -3.21
CA ALA A 260 14.91 3.40 -2.74
C ALA A 260 15.69 4.09 -3.87
N ALA A 261 15.73 3.50 -5.07
CA ALA A 261 16.63 3.90 -6.14
C ALA A 261 15.89 4.22 -7.46
N ILE A 262 14.70 4.81 -7.37
CA ILE A 262 13.85 5.14 -8.53
C ILE A 262 14.58 5.85 -9.67
N PRO A 263 15.37 6.91 -9.42
CA PRO A 263 16.12 7.56 -10.49
C PRO A 263 17.19 6.68 -11.15
N GLN A 264 17.67 5.64 -10.47
CA GLN A 264 18.70 4.73 -10.98
C GLN A 264 18.10 3.66 -11.88
N TRP A 265 16.95 3.07 -11.51
CA TRP A 265 16.35 2.00 -12.31
C TRP A 265 15.47 2.48 -13.45
N THR A 266 14.92 3.69 -13.37
CA THR A 266 14.03 4.21 -14.42
C THR A 266 14.66 4.24 -15.82
N PRO A 267 15.94 4.65 -16.02
CA PRO A 267 16.61 4.55 -17.31
C PRO A 267 16.78 3.10 -17.82
N LEU A 268 16.97 2.13 -16.92
CA LEU A 268 17.09 0.72 -17.29
C LEU A 268 15.76 0.18 -17.83
N VAL A 269 14.67 0.52 -17.13
CA VAL A 269 13.31 0.20 -17.57
C VAL A 269 12.99 0.88 -18.90
N ASP A 270 13.36 2.15 -19.06
CA ASP A 270 13.14 2.87 -20.32
C ASP A 270 13.86 2.23 -21.50
N ARG A 271 15.13 1.84 -21.32
CA ARG A 271 15.90 1.11 -22.32
C ARG A 271 15.19 -0.19 -22.69
N PHE A 272 14.80 -0.98 -21.71
CA PHE A 272 14.15 -2.27 -21.92
C PHE A 272 12.79 -2.14 -22.62
N LEU A 273 11.97 -1.17 -22.22
CA LEU A 273 10.69 -0.90 -22.87
C LEU A 273 10.90 -0.46 -24.32
N ALA A 274 11.89 0.41 -24.61
CA ALA A 274 12.21 0.83 -25.96
C ALA A 274 12.67 -0.33 -26.85
N GLN A 275 13.57 -1.19 -26.36
CA GLN A 275 14.07 -2.36 -27.09
C GLN A 275 12.96 -3.36 -27.47
N ASN A 276 11.87 -3.39 -26.71
CA ASN A 276 10.73 -4.28 -26.95
C ASN A 276 9.54 -3.57 -27.62
N GLY A 277 9.70 -2.33 -28.09
CA GLY A 277 8.62 -1.58 -28.75
C GLY A 277 7.48 -1.16 -27.82
N LEU A 278 7.76 -1.06 -26.52
CA LEU A 278 6.80 -0.78 -25.45
C LEU A 278 6.85 0.68 -24.95
N THR A 279 7.61 1.55 -25.62
CA THR A 279 7.60 2.99 -25.29
C THR A 279 6.26 3.61 -25.69
N VAL A 280 5.50 4.07 -24.71
CA VAL A 280 4.18 4.68 -24.94
C VAL A 280 4.31 6.18 -25.23
N ARG A 281 5.28 6.86 -24.60
CA ARG A 281 5.60 8.28 -24.82
C ARG A 281 7.08 8.55 -24.61
N SER A 282 7.58 9.54 -25.35
CA SER A 282 8.98 9.97 -25.32
C SER A 282 9.34 10.81 -24.09
N THR A 283 8.35 11.53 -23.54
CA THR A 283 8.52 12.39 -22.36
C THR A 283 7.54 11.96 -21.28
N PRO A 284 7.99 11.62 -20.06
CA PRO A 284 7.09 11.32 -18.96
C PRO A 284 6.22 12.53 -18.60
N ILE A 285 4.99 12.28 -18.15
CA ILE A 285 4.13 13.30 -17.55
C ILE A 285 4.91 14.03 -16.44
N ALA A 286 4.89 15.36 -16.47
CA ALA A 286 5.41 16.16 -15.37
C ALA A 286 4.49 15.98 -14.15
N LEU A 287 5.07 15.63 -13.00
CA LEU A 287 4.31 15.64 -11.75
C LEU A 287 4.13 17.08 -11.28
N PRO A 288 2.98 17.42 -10.68
CA PRO A 288 2.84 18.70 -10.03
C PRO A 288 3.90 18.84 -8.94
N VAL A 289 4.62 19.96 -8.94
CA VAL A 289 5.52 20.31 -7.84
C VAL A 289 4.64 20.63 -6.63
N SER A 290 4.88 19.93 -5.52
CA SER A 290 4.15 20.20 -4.29
C SER A 290 4.46 21.63 -3.82
N ALA A 291 3.41 22.43 -3.64
CA ALA A 291 3.50 23.78 -3.10
C ALA A 291 3.48 23.80 -1.56
N LEU A 292 3.66 22.65 -0.92
CA LEU A 292 3.69 22.55 0.53
C LEU A 292 4.87 23.33 1.10
N GLU A 293 4.55 24.30 1.93
CA GLU A 293 5.56 24.99 2.74
C GLU A 293 5.96 24.12 3.93
N PRO A 294 7.27 24.01 4.25
CA PRO A 294 7.71 23.30 5.44
C PRO A 294 7.21 24.01 6.70
N PRO A 295 6.86 23.28 7.78
CA PRO A 295 6.50 23.89 9.06
C PRO A 295 7.58 24.86 9.56
N ALA A 296 7.15 26.00 10.13
CA ALA A 296 8.02 27.09 10.53
C ALA A 296 9.02 26.68 11.63
N GLU A 297 8.66 25.69 12.44
CA GLU A 297 9.47 25.12 13.52
C GLU A 297 10.71 24.39 13.00
N LEU A 298 10.71 23.95 11.74
CA LEU A 298 11.82 23.17 11.21
C LEU A 298 13.11 23.99 11.16
N SER A 299 14.21 23.35 11.59
CA SER A 299 15.56 23.84 11.31
C SER A 299 15.86 23.82 9.81
N ALA A 300 16.95 24.49 9.38
CA ALA A 300 17.39 24.44 7.98
C ALA A 300 17.63 23.00 7.49
N SER A 301 18.18 22.13 8.35
CA SER A 301 18.35 20.70 8.07
C SER A 301 17.01 19.97 7.97
N GLY A 302 16.03 20.31 8.82
CA GLY A 302 14.68 19.77 8.74
C GLY A 302 13.98 20.14 7.44
N ARG A 303 14.08 21.41 7.01
CA ARG A 303 13.52 21.89 5.74
C ARG A 303 14.09 21.14 4.54
N ALA A 304 15.39 20.84 4.54
CA ALA A 304 16.01 20.07 3.47
C ALA A 304 15.44 18.64 3.33
N LYS A 305 14.94 18.04 4.43
CA LYS A 305 14.33 16.70 4.41
C LYS A 305 12.82 16.72 4.20
N PHE A 306 12.19 17.90 4.20
CA PHE A 306 10.75 18.05 4.03
C PHE A 306 10.27 17.64 2.62
N ALA A 307 11.10 17.83 1.60
CA ALA A 307 10.80 17.40 0.22
C ALA A 307 10.42 15.91 0.15
N ALA A 308 11.10 15.05 0.94
CA ALA A 308 10.78 13.63 0.99
C ALA A 308 9.36 13.35 1.49
N TYR A 309 8.85 14.15 2.45
CA TYR A 309 7.46 14.06 2.88
C TYR A 309 6.49 14.55 1.79
N ALA A 310 6.83 15.67 1.13
CA ALA A 310 5.99 16.23 0.07
C ALA A 310 5.79 15.24 -1.10
N GLU A 311 6.82 14.45 -1.42
CA GLU A 311 6.76 13.44 -2.50
C GLU A 311 6.18 12.09 -2.08
N ALA A 312 6.09 11.84 -0.76
CA ALA A 312 5.65 10.58 -0.19
C ALA A 312 4.19 10.25 -0.54
N PRO A 313 3.81 8.96 -0.57
CA PRO A 313 2.44 8.53 -0.82
C PRO A 313 1.43 9.07 0.18
N ASP A 314 0.16 9.10 -0.23
CA ASP A 314 -0.98 9.44 0.62
C ASP A 314 -1.08 8.56 1.87
N ASN A 315 -1.98 8.96 2.78
CA ASN A 315 -1.99 8.50 4.17
C ASN A 315 -0.64 8.82 4.83
N LYS A 316 -0.27 10.09 4.73
CA LYS A 316 0.93 10.66 5.34
C LYS A 316 0.61 11.77 6.32
N ALA A 317 1.42 11.88 7.36
CA ALA A 317 1.34 12.96 8.32
C ALA A 317 2.75 13.38 8.74
N PHE A 318 2.92 14.69 8.95
CA PHE A 318 4.16 15.31 9.41
C PHE A 318 3.91 15.91 10.79
N ALA A 319 4.68 15.47 11.78
CA ALA A 319 4.58 15.96 13.15
C ALA A 319 5.84 16.73 13.53
N VAL A 320 5.67 17.82 14.27
CA VAL A 320 6.75 18.72 14.69
C VAL A 320 6.59 19.11 16.15
N ALA A 321 7.71 19.49 16.77
CA ALA A 321 7.75 20.12 18.07
C ALA A 321 8.38 21.52 17.98
N SER A 322 8.16 22.33 19.02
CA SER A 322 8.59 23.74 19.05
C SER A 322 10.11 23.96 19.06
N ASP A 323 10.90 22.92 19.38
CA ASP A 323 12.36 22.93 19.29
C ASP A 323 12.89 22.48 17.91
N GLY A 324 11.99 22.23 16.95
CA GLY A 324 12.31 21.82 15.60
C GLY A 324 12.55 20.32 15.42
N ALA A 325 12.35 19.50 16.46
CA ALA A 325 12.25 18.05 16.30
C ALA A 325 11.03 17.70 15.44
N TYR A 326 11.16 16.66 14.62
CA TYR A 326 10.09 16.24 13.72
C TYR A 326 10.18 14.75 13.41
N ALA A 327 9.06 14.20 12.96
CA ALA A 327 9.01 12.92 12.28
C ALA A 327 7.81 12.89 11.32
N TRP A 328 7.81 11.96 10.39
CA TRP A 328 6.69 11.74 9.50
C TRP A 328 6.51 10.27 9.17
N LYS A 329 5.30 9.94 8.75
CA LYS A 329 4.91 8.61 8.27
C LYS A 329 4.08 8.78 7.01
N SER A 330 4.13 7.80 6.12
CA SER A 330 3.40 7.80 4.85
C SER A 330 3.00 6.40 4.43
N GLY A 331 2.06 6.29 3.49
CA GLY A 331 1.64 5.00 2.96
C GLY A 331 1.15 4.05 4.04
N LEU A 332 0.48 4.58 5.07
CA LEU A 332 -0.17 3.77 6.10
C LEU A 332 -1.61 3.43 5.71
N ARG A 333 -2.22 2.51 6.45
CA ARG A 333 -3.59 2.05 6.19
C ARG A 333 -4.63 3.17 6.31
N SER A 334 -4.42 4.11 7.23
CA SER A 334 -5.30 5.25 7.45
C SER A 334 -4.53 6.52 7.81
N LEU A 335 -5.18 7.67 7.62
CA LEU A 335 -4.65 8.95 8.08
C LEU A 335 -4.46 8.99 9.60
N ASP A 336 -5.36 8.38 10.36
CA ASP A 336 -5.25 8.32 11.82
C ASP A 336 -3.97 7.60 12.27
N MET A 337 -3.66 6.45 11.63
CA MET A 337 -2.40 5.76 11.89
C MET A 337 -1.19 6.62 11.51
N ALA A 338 -1.27 7.36 10.39
CA ALA A 338 -0.18 8.22 9.94
C ALA A 338 0.07 9.34 10.95
N GLN A 339 -0.99 10.02 11.40
CA GLN A 339 -0.94 11.08 12.40
C GLN A 339 -0.38 10.57 13.73
N GLN A 340 -0.95 9.49 14.27
CA GLN A 340 -0.53 8.90 15.53
C GLN A 340 0.96 8.50 15.49
N GLN A 341 1.36 7.71 14.49
CA GLN A 341 2.73 7.22 14.40
C GLN A 341 3.74 8.33 14.08
N ALA A 342 3.33 9.40 13.39
CA ALA A 342 4.19 10.56 13.18
C ALA A 342 4.46 11.30 14.50
N VAL A 343 3.43 11.50 15.33
CA VAL A 343 3.57 12.12 16.65
C VAL A 343 4.42 11.26 17.58
N GLU A 344 4.14 9.95 17.65
CA GLU A 344 4.91 9.00 18.46
C GLU A 344 6.39 8.98 18.05
N ALA A 345 6.68 8.94 16.74
CA ALA A 345 8.05 8.98 16.25
C ALA A 345 8.75 10.31 16.55
N CYS A 346 8.05 11.44 16.42
CA CYS A 346 8.57 12.77 16.76
C CYS A 346 8.98 12.83 18.24
N ALA A 347 8.14 12.30 19.13
CA ALA A 347 8.37 12.28 20.57
C ALA A 347 9.60 11.44 20.99
N THR A 348 10.14 10.58 20.12
CA THR A 348 11.40 9.87 20.39
C THR A 348 12.64 10.75 20.26
N HIS A 349 12.50 11.94 19.68
CA HIS A 349 13.60 12.86 19.39
C HIS A 349 13.59 14.14 20.23
N THR A 350 12.57 14.32 21.09
CA THR A 350 12.42 15.53 21.91
C THR A 350 11.62 15.25 23.19
N THR A 351 11.75 16.13 24.18
CA THR A 351 10.88 16.20 25.36
C THR A 351 9.76 17.25 25.22
N ARG A 352 9.75 18.02 24.12
CA ARG A 352 8.70 18.98 23.80
C ARG A 352 7.48 18.26 23.21
N PRO A 353 6.25 18.75 23.47
CA PRO A 353 5.05 18.18 22.85
C PRO A 353 5.14 18.22 21.32
N CYS A 354 4.97 17.07 20.68
CA CYS A 354 4.81 16.97 19.24
C CYS A 354 3.34 17.11 18.85
N HIS A 355 3.07 17.80 17.75
CA HIS A 355 1.74 17.91 17.15
C HIS A 355 1.81 17.67 15.64
N VAL A 356 0.68 17.31 15.04
CA VAL A 356 0.59 17.14 13.58
C VAL A 356 0.52 18.53 12.93
N ALA A 357 1.48 18.83 12.07
CA ALA A 357 1.54 20.09 11.33
C ALA A 357 0.89 19.96 9.93
N ILE A 358 1.03 18.80 9.28
CA ILE A 358 0.53 18.58 7.91
C ILE A 358 -0.03 17.16 7.78
N VAL A 359 -1.18 17.03 7.11
CA VAL A 359 -1.83 15.77 6.77
C VAL A 359 -2.02 15.69 5.26
N ASN A 360 -1.48 14.64 4.63
CA ASN A 360 -1.28 14.56 3.18
C ASN A 360 -0.66 15.84 2.64
N ASP A 361 -1.39 16.58 1.81
CA ASP A 361 -0.93 17.84 1.24
C ASP A 361 -1.71 19.04 1.78
N ARG A 362 -2.13 18.99 3.05
CA ARG A 362 -2.86 20.06 3.73
C ARG A 362 -2.25 20.43 5.08
N PRO A 363 -1.82 21.69 5.28
CA PRO A 363 -1.46 22.19 6.60
C PRO A 363 -2.64 22.09 7.57
N VAL A 364 -2.33 21.72 8.81
CA VAL A 364 -3.29 21.76 9.92
C VAL A 364 -3.24 23.19 10.48
N ASN A 365 -4.17 24.05 10.05
CA ASN A 365 -4.20 25.44 10.51
C ASN A 365 -4.46 25.49 12.02
N GLY A 366 -3.48 26.00 12.77
CA GLY A 366 -3.57 26.15 14.22
C GLY A 366 -4.42 27.34 14.64
N ALA A 367 -5.49 27.08 15.40
CA ALA A 367 -6.02 28.00 16.39
C ALA A 367 -6.09 27.29 17.75
N VAL A 368 -5.06 27.56 18.57
CA VAL A 368 -5.02 27.64 20.04
C VAL A 368 -5.72 26.55 20.87
N GLY A 369 -4.93 25.80 21.65
CA GLY A 369 -5.27 25.52 23.06
C GLY A 369 -5.29 24.07 23.53
N SER A 370 -4.12 23.44 23.72
CA SER A 370 -3.96 22.50 24.85
C SER A 370 -3.37 23.25 26.05
N ALA A 371 -4.09 24.26 26.50
CA ALA A 371 -4.00 24.79 27.85
C ALA A 371 -5.45 25.08 28.27
N VAL A 372 -5.91 24.38 29.30
CA VAL A 372 -7.23 24.51 29.89
C VAL A 372 -7.43 25.96 30.37
N PRO A 373 -8.39 26.74 29.83
CA PRO A 373 -8.75 28.02 30.41
C PRO A 373 -9.75 27.78 31.54
N SER A 374 -9.39 28.13 32.76
CA SER A 374 -10.33 28.24 33.88
C SER A 374 -11.30 29.41 33.62
N PRO A 375 -12.63 29.25 33.78
CA PRO A 375 -13.55 30.39 33.74
C PRO A 375 -13.67 31.06 35.12
N PRO A 376 -13.95 32.38 35.16
CA PRO A 376 -14.11 33.14 36.40
C PRO A 376 -15.48 32.88 37.04
N ALA A 377 -15.54 33.10 38.35
CA ALA A 377 -16.74 32.97 39.17
C ALA A 377 -17.82 34.00 38.78
N GLY A 378 -19.08 33.54 38.59
CA GLY A 378 -20.22 34.44 38.37
C GLY A 378 -21.56 33.76 38.09
N SER A 379 -22.34 33.52 39.15
CA SER A 379 -23.81 33.47 39.31
C SER A 379 -24.75 32.96 38.18
N VAL A 380 -25.22 31.72 38.38
CA VAL A 380 -26.61 31.19 38.38
C VAL A 380 -27.74 31.99 37.71
N THR A 381 -28.44 31.40 36.71
CA THR A 381 -29.85 30.92 36.84
C THR A 381 -30.34 30.07 35.66
N SER A 382 -30.84 28.88 36.02
CA SER A 382 -31.87 28.00 35.43
C SER A 382 -32.07 27.88 33.90
N ALA A 383 -31.77 26.68 33.36
CA ALA A 383 -32.78 25.77 32.77
C ALA A 383 -32.14 24.41 32.41
N SER A 384 -32.74 23.33 32.94
CA SER A 384 -32.52 21.89 32.75
C SER A 384 -31.47 21.43 31.71
N SER A 385 -30.30 21.00 32.19
CA SER A 385 -29.29 20.26 31.43
C SER A 385 -29.23 18.80 31.91
N THR A 386 -29.55 17.84 31.05
CA THR A 386 -29.20 16.43 31.23
C THR A 386 -27.70 16.24 30.98
N VAL A 387 -26.93 16.07 32.05
CA VAL A 387 -25.52 15.64 32.01
C VAL A 387 -25.44 14.26 31.34
N PRO A 388 -24.55 14.02 30.35
CA PRO A 388 -24.35 12.67 29.83
C PRO A 388 -23.71 11.82 30.92
N ARG A 389 -24.39 10.74 31.33
CA ARG A 389 -23.83 9.74 32.26
C ARG A 389 -22.51 9.23 31.70
N ARG A 390 -21.46 9.26 32.51
CA ARG A 390 -20.22 8.52 32.28
C ARG A 390 -20.59 7.05 32.10
N LEU A 391 -20.13 6.43 31.02
CA LEU A 391 -20.39 5.03 30.72
C LEU A 391 -19.61 4.17 31.73
N GLU A 392 -20.32 3.37 32.51
CA GLU A 392 -19.73 2.50 33.53
C GLU A 392 -19.25 1.17 32.91
N PRO A 393 -18.13 0.60 33.39
CA PRO A 393 -17.65 -0.69 32.91
C PRO A 393 -18.65 -1.82 33.24
N PRO A 394 -18.83 -2.82 32.33
CA PRO A 394 -19.66 -3.98 32.61
C PRO A 394 -19.27 -4.69 33.90
N ALA A 395 -20.26 -5.07 34.72
CA ALA A 395 -20.07 -5.66 36.04
C ALA A 395 -19.25 -6.97 36.01
N GLN A 396 -19.31 -7.69 34.89
CA GLN A 396 -18.60 -8.93 34.64
C GLN A 396 -17.07 -8.73 34.52
N LEU A 397 -16.59 -7.50 34.29
CA LEU A 397 -15.16 -7.25 34.21
C LEU A 397 -14.49 -7.37 35.59
N SER A 398 -13.36 -8.09 35.62
CA SER A 398 -12.45 -8.11 36.77
C SER A 398 -11.86 -6.72 37.02
N ALA A 399 -11.40 -6.45 38.25
CA ALA A 399 -10.80 -5.15 38.60
C ALA A 399 -9.64 -4.75 37.68
N ALA A 400 -8.78 -5.71 37.30
CA ALA A 400 -7.68 -5.49 36.36
C ALA A 400 -8.15 -5.13 34.94
N ASN A 401 -9.29 -5.67 34.51
CA ASN A 401 -9.84 -5.43 33.18
C ASN A 401 -10.69 -4.15 33.10
N ARG A 402 -11.25 -3.68 34.23
CA ARG A 402 -11.94 -2.38 34.30
C ARG A 402 -11.01 -1.21 33.98
N ALA A 403 -9.74 -1.29 34.33
CA ALA A 403 -8.74 -0.27 33.96
C ALA A 403 -8.54 -0.15 32.45
N LYS A 404 -8.84 -1.21 31.68
CA LYS A 404 -8.74 -1.23 30.21
C LYS A 404 -10.02 -0.76 29.52
N PHE A 405 -11.11 -0.55 30.26
CA PHE A 405 -12.39 -0.11 29.71
C PHE A 405 -12.35 1.34 29.20
N GLY A 406 -11.52 2.20 29.80
CA GLY A 406 -11.32 3.57 29.33
C GLY A 406 -10.92 3.65 27.85
N ALA A 407 -10.08 2.72 27.40
CA ALA A 407 -9.67 2.64 25.99
C ALA A 407 -10.84 2.39 25.02
N TYR A 408 -11.90 1.71 25.47
CA TYR A 408 -13.13 1.55 24.68
C TYR A 408 -13.98 2.84 24.69
N VAL A 409 -14.10 3.49 25.85
CA VAL A 409 -14.83 4.75 26.01
C VAL A 409 -14.23 5.84 25.11
N ASP A 410 -12.91 5.93 25.05
CA ASP A 410 -12.19 6.94 24.28
C ASP A 410 -12.03 6.59 22.79
N ALA A 411 -12.41 5.38 22.38
CA ALA A 411 -12.23 4.92 21.01
C ALA A 411 -13.24 5.59 20.04
N PRO A 412 -12.80 6.01 18.83
CA PRO A 412 -13.64 6.68 17.85
C PRO A 412 -14.40 5.71 16.91
N GLY A 413 -15.37 6.25 16.16
CA GLY A 413 -16.10 5.53 15.12
C GLY A 413 -17.10 4.50 15.65
N ASN A 414 -17.66 3.69 14.75
CA ASN A 414 -18.58 2.63 15.18
C ASN A 414 -17.83 1.62 16.03
N LYS A 415 -18.33 1.40 17.25
CA LYS A 415 -17.67 0.55 18.25
C LYS A 415 -18.67 -0.28 19.03
N ALA A 416 -18.22 -1.46 19.46
CA ALA A 416 -18.99 -2.35 20.30
C ALA A 416 -18.10 -3.04 21.33
N PHE A 417 -18.69 -3.38 22.48
CA PHE A 417 -18.05 -4.08 23.58
C PHE A 417 -18.84 -5.34 23.90
N ALA A 418 -18.17 -6.49 23.94
CA ALA A 418 -18.74 -7.78 24.28
C ALA A 418 -18.07 -8.34 25.54
N VAL A 419 -18.84 -9.06 26.35
CA VAL A 419 -18.38 -9.67 27.59
C VAL A 419 -19.06 -11.03 27.78
N ALA A 420 -18.34 -11.97 28.39
CA ALA A 420 -18.84 -13.26 28.83
C ALA A 420 -19.02 -13.29 30.37
N PRO A 421 -19.85 -14.19 30.92
CA PRO A 421 -20.08 -14.27 32.36
C PRO A 421 -18.85 -14.63 33.20
N ASP A 422 -17.84 -15.28 32.60
CA ASP A 422 -16.55 -15.60 33.22
C ASP A 422 -15.58 -14.40 33.25
N GLY A 423 -16.00 -13.23 32.74
CA GLY A 423 -15.22 -11.99 32.73
C GLY A 423 -14.28 -11.83 31.55
N ALA A 424 -14.27 -12.77 30.60
CA ALA A 424 -13.64 -12.57 29.30
C ALA A 424 -14.38 -11.46 28.52
N PHE A 425 -13.64 -10.66 27.76
CA PHE A 425 -14.20 -9.52 27.04
C PHE A 425 -13.49 -9.30 25.72
N GLY A 426 -14.15 -8.59 24.81
CA GLY A 426 -13.59 -8.18 23.54
C GLY A 426 -14.32 -6.95 23.03
N TRP A 427 -13.60 -6.04 22.37
CA TRP A 427 -14.20 -4.85 21.78
C TRP A 427 -13.55 -4.52 20.45
N LYS A 428 -14.25 -3.71 19.66
CA LYS A 428 -13.79 -3.21 18.37
C LYS A 428 -14.32 -1.79 18.17
N SER A 429 -13.55 -0.95 17.50
CA SER A 429 -13.89 0.44 17.17
C SER A 429 -13.41 0.80 15.77
N GLY A 430 -13.78 2.00 15.28
CA GLY A 430 -13.38 2.47 13.96
C GLY A 430 -13.96 1.66 12.80
N MET A 431 -15.05 0.92 13.03
CA MET A 431 -15.60 0.02 12.02
C MET A 431 -16.52 0.77 11.04
N ALA A 432 -16.66 0.24 9.83
CA ALA A 432 -17.53 0.77 8.79
C ALA A 432 -19.02 0.81 9.22
N SER A 433 -19.44 -0.13 10.09
CA SER A 433 -20.79 -0.18 10.65
C SER A 433 -20.81 -0.65 12.11
N THR A 434 -21.92 -0.40 12.82
CA THR A 434 -22.14 -0.96 14.16
C THR A 434 -22.27 -2.48 14.15
N GLN A 435 -22.70 -3.08 13.03
CA GLN A 435 -22.81 -4.53 12.89
C GLN A 435 -21.44 -5.20 12.77
N ASP A 436 -20.50 -4.57 12.06
CA ASP A 436 -19.10 -5.04 11.97
C ASP A 436 -18.37 -4.87 13.31
N ALA A 437 -18.66 -3.77 14.03
CA ALA A 437 -18.14 -3.56 15.37
C ALA A 437 -18.62 -4.66 16.34
N GLN A 438 -19.91 -5.00 16.29
CA GLN A 438 -20.49 -6.08 17.09
C GLN A 438 -19.84 -7.43 16.79
N ARG A 439 -19.70 -7.77 15.50
CA ARG A 439 -19.05 -9.03 15.08
C ARG A 439 -17.61 -9.10 15.58
N GLY A 440 -16.82 -8.05 15.35
CA GLY A 440 -15.43 -7.99 15.80
C GLY A 440 -15.28 -8.03 17.33
N ALA A 441 -16.21 -7.42 18.07
CA ALA A 441 -16.23 -7.48 19.53
C ALA A 441 -16.50 -8.91 20.03
N LEU A 442 -17.46 -9.61 19.43
CA LEU A 442 -17.77 -11.01 19.75
C LEU A 442 -16.62 -11.94 19.39
N ASP A 443 -16.03 -11.80 18.20
CA ASP A 443 -14.89 -12.61 17.76
C ASP A 443 -13.69 -12.44 18.70
N ASN A 444 -13.43 -11.22 19.18
CA ASN A 444 -12.35 -10.97 20.13
C ASN A 444 -12.65 -11.53 21.53
N CYS A 445 -13.90 -11.47 21.97
CA CYS A 445 -14.30 -12.02 23.26
C CYS A 445 -14.23 -13.56 23.26
N ASN A 446 -14.75 -14.20 22.22
CA ASN A 446 -14.83 -15.66 22.09
C ASN A 446 -13.45 -16.35 21.99
N LYS A 447 -12.37 -15.61 21.71
CA LYS A 447 -11.00 -16.16 21.73
C LYS A 447 -10.56 -16.61 23.12
N TYR A 448 -11.10 -16.00 24.16
CA TYR A 448 -10.63 -16.17 25.55
C TYR A 448 -11.75 -16.55 26.51
N ALA A 449 -13.00 -16.57 26.04
CA ALA A 449 -14.14 -16.92 26.84
C ALA A 449 -14.36 -18.43 26.88
N SER A 450 -14.60 -18.95 28.08
CA SER A 450 -15.07 -20.32 28.34
C SER A 450 -16.60 -20.41 28.29
N GLN A 451 -17.28 -19.26 28.26
CA GLN A 451 -18.74 -19.12 28.19
C GLN A 451 -19.15 -18.18 27.04
N GLY A 452 -20.40 -18.25 26.60
CA GLY A 452 -20.88 -17.46 25.46
C GLY A 452 -20.76 -15.95 25.68
N CYS A 453 -20.06 -15.25 24.77
CA CYS A 453 -19.98 -13.80 24.77
C CYS A 453 -21.26 -13.14 24.23
N ARG A 454 -21.64 -12.01 24.82
CA ARG A 454 -22.70 -11.14 24.29
C ARG A 454 -22.23 -9.70 24.18
N VAL A 455 -22.72 -8.98 23.17
CA VAL A 455 -22.51 -7.53 23.08
C VAL A 455 -23.33 -6.86 24.18
N VAL A 456 -22.68 -5.97 24.93
CA VAL A 456 -23.30 -5.22 26.03
C VAL A 456 -23.26 -3.71 25.82
N ILE A 457 -22.47 -3.21 24.86
CA ILE A 457 -22.42 -1.77 24.52
C ILE A 457 -22.23 -1.60 23.02
N ILE A 458 -22.96 -0.66 22.42
CA ILE A 458 -22.78 -0.19 21.04
C ILE A 458 -22.75 1.34 21.06
N ASN A 459 -21.71 1.96 20.47
CA ASN A 459 -21.54 3.42 20.38
C ASN A 459 -21.90 4.14 21.70
N ASP A 460 -21.27 3.72 22.80
CA ASP A 460 -21.44 4.27 24.15
C ASP A 460 -22.84 4.10 24.78
N ARG A 461 -23.71 3.29 24.15
CA ARG A 461 -25.02 2.93 24.68
C ARG A 461 -25.02 1.49 25.19
N MET A 462 -25.34 1.33 26.48
CA MET A 462 -25.52 0.01 27.10
C MET A 462 -26.76 -0.70 26.54
N LEU A 463 -26.60 -1.97 26.19
CA LEU A 463 -27.69 -2.87 25.82
C LEU A 463 -28.26 -3.54 27.08
N PRO A 464 -29.56 -3.86 27.10
CA PRO A 464 -30.22 -4.52 28.22
C PRO A 464 -29.64 -5.91 28.58
#